data_AF-A0A3D4SXC4-F1
#
_entry.id   AF-A0A3D4SXC4-F1
#
_cell.length_a   1.000
_cell.length_b   1.000
_cell.length_c   1.000
_cell.angle_alpha   90.00
_cell.angle_beta   90.00
_cell.angle_gamma   90.00
#
_symmetry.space_group_name_H-M   'P 1'
#
loop_
_entity.id
_entity.type
_entity.pdbx_description
1 polymer ?
#
loop_
_entity_poly.entity_id
_entity_poly.type
_entity_poly.pdbx_seq_one_letter_code
_entity_poly.pdbx_strand_id
1 'polypeptide(L)'
;LSRIASRYVVTAAGVILVLLGLLPKMGAVVTGIPAPVLGGAGVALFGMVTASGIRTLSTVAWNETRALIVGVSVAVAMLPSVQPGLYGKLPDELGMILDSGISAGAVVVIVLNLLLNRQDGGHLAPAPAGKEPPEKLGPTGDSESYEVVLNNSERAAAWAERKAAEARIAVAEARDAQVRAAEIRAAEGSR
;
A
#
# COMPACT_ATOMS: atom_id res chain seq x y z
N LEU A 1 -14.20 17.57 0.98
CA LEU A 1 -14.79 18.87 1.38
C LEU A 1 -14.13 20.09 0.73
N SER A 2 -12.91 20.04 0.15
CA SER A 2 -12.35 21.22 -0.56
C SER A 2 -11.94 20.99 -2.02
N ARG A 3 -11.95 19.76 -2.55
CA ARG A 3 -11.59 19.42 -3.96
C ARG A 3 -10.25 20.03 -4.46
N ILE A 4 -9.32 20.35 -3.56
CA ILE A 4 -8.05 20.97 -3.90
C ILE A 4 -6.91 20.03 -3.51
N ALA A 5 -6.25 19.45 -4.51
CA ALA A 5 -5.04 18.63 -4.38
C ALA A 5 -3.76 19.42 -4.77
N SER A 6 -3.74 20.72 -4.47
CA SER A 6 -2.64 21.60 -4.88
C SER A 6 -1.46 21.50 -3.91
N ARG A 7 -0.27 21.19 -4.44
CA ARG A 7 1.01 21.20 -3.69
C ARG A 7 1.29 22.53 -3.01
N TYR A 8 0.81 23.64 -3.59
CA TYR A 8 0.98 24.97 -3.02
C TYR A 8 0.28 25.12 -1.67
N VAL A 9 -0.84 24.43 -1.44
CA VAL A 9 -1.54 24.44 -0.15
C VAL A 9 -0.72 23.73 0.92
N VAL A 10 -0.11 22.60 0.58
CA VAL A 10 0.76 21.84 1.50
C VAL A 10 2.02 22.63 1.82
N THR A 11 2.65 23.25 0.81
CA THR A 11 3.82 24.11 1.02
C THR A 11 3.47 25.34 1.85
N ALA A 12 2.36 26.02 1.58
CA ALA A 12 1.90 27.17 2.36
C ALA A 12 1.59 26.77 3.82
N ALA A 13 0.90 25.65 4.03
CA ALA A 13 0.64 25.11 5.37
C ALA A 13 1.94 24.77 6.11
N GLY A 14 2.90 24.14 5.43
CA GLY A 14 4.23 23.85 5.98
C GLY A 14 4.99 25.12 6.38
N VAL A 15 5.00 26.14 5.51
CA VAL A 15 5.62 27.44 5.82
C VAL A 15 4.95 28.10 7.02
N ILE A 16 3.62 28.07 7.10
CA ILE A 16 2.87 28.60 8.25
C ILE A 16 3.26 27.83 9.54
N LEU A 17 3.37 26.51 9.49
CA LEU A 17 3.79 25.69 10.64
C LEU A 17 5.21 26.02 11.10
N VAL A 18 6.15 26.24 10.17
CA VAL A 18 7.52 26.67 10.49
C VAL A 18 7.52 28.04 11.14
N LEU A 19 6.79 29.01 10.56
CA LEU A 19 6.69 30.35 11.12
C LEU A 19 6.05 30.33 12.53
N LEU A 20 4.99 29.54 12.73
CA LEU A 20 4.38 29.37 14.05
C LEU A 20 5.33 28.69 15.05
N GLY A 21 6.10 27.69 14.61
CA GLY A 21 7.06 26.97 15.45
C GLY A 21 8.25 27.83 15.88
N LEU A 22 8.67 28.80 15.05
CA LEU A 22 9.76 29.73 15.36
C LEU A 22 9.32 30.87 16.31
N LEU A 23 8.02 31.07 16.52
CA LEU A 23 7.51 32.12 17.42
C LEU A 23 7.46 31.62 18.87
N PRO A 24 8.32 32.10 19.78
CA PRO A 24 8.34 31.64 21.18
C PRO A 24 7.03 31.93 21.93
N LYS A 25 6.26 32.93 21.49
CA LYS A 25 4.93 33.24 22.01
C LYS A 25 3.93 32.11 21.80
N MET A 26 4.01 31.40 20.67
CA MET A 26 3.15 30.25 20.39
C MET A 26 3.51 29.07 21.30
N GLY A 27 4.81 28.87 21.58
CA GLY A 27 5.27 27.88 22.54
C GLY A 27 4.68 28.09 23.94
N ALA A 28 4.65 29.33 24.42
CA ALA A 28 4.05 29.66 25.72
C ALA A 28 2.55 29.33 25.80
N VAL A 29 1.81 29.53 24.71
CA VAL A 29 0.39 29.16 24.63
C VAL A 29 0.22 27.64 24.67
N VAL A 30 1.04 26.89 23.93
CA VAL A 30 0.98 25.42 23.89
C VAL A 30 1.32 24.81 25.26
N THR A 31 2.29 25.35 26.00
CA THR A 31 2.61 24.90 27.37
C THR A 31 1.49 25.19 28.37
N GLY A 32 0.59 26.12 28.06
CA GLY A 32 -0.59 26.41 28.88
C GLY A 32 -1.75 25.43 28.66
N ILE A 33 -1.66 24.53 27.68
CA ILE A 33 -2.73 23.57 27.38
C ILE A 33 -2.73 22.46 28.45
N PRO A 34 -3.86 22.23 29.16
CA PRO A 34 -3.95 21.17 30.15
C PRO A 34 -3.71 19.78 29.54
N ALA A 35 -3.00 18.92 30.27
CA ALA A 35 -2.74 17.53 29.85
C ALA A 35 -4.00 16.74 29.42
N PRO A 36 -5.19 16.89 30.07
CA PRO A 36 -6.40 16.21 29.63
C PRO A 36 -6.85 16.54 28.19
N VAL A 37 -6.61 17.77 27.72
CA VAL A 37 -7.00 18.21 26.36
C VAL A 37 -6.05 17.62 25.32
N LEU A 38 -4.75 17.63 25.62
CA LEU A 38 -3.73 17.00 24.76
C LEU A 38 -3.96 15.50 24.66
N GLY A 39 -4.37 14.86 25.75
CA GLY A 39 -4.80 13.45 25.76
C GLY A 39 -5.99 13.21 24.83
N GLY A 40 -7.05 14.02 24.93
CA GLY A 40 -8.23 13.90 24.05
C GLY A 40 -7.90 14.09 22.57
N ALA A 41 -7.09 15.10 22.24
CA ALA A 41 -6.60 15.32 20.88
C ALA A 41 -5.74 14.14 20.39
N GLY A 42 -4.87 13.61 21.24
CA GLY A 42 -4.04 12.44 20.94
C GLY A 42 -4.87 11.20 20.64
N VAL A 43 -5.86 10.88 21.47
CA VAL A 43 -6.75 9.73 21.26
C VAL A 43 -7.52 9.85 19.94
N ALA A 44 -8.01 11.05 19.60
CA ALA A 44 -8.69 11.28 18.32
C ALA A 44 -7.76 11.06 17.11
N LEU A 45 -6.52 11.57 17.17
CA LEU A 45 -5.53 11.41 16.10
C LEU A 45 -5.13 9.93 15.93
N PHE A 46 -4.75 9.26 17.03
CA PHE A 46 -4.37 7.85 16.98
C PHE A 46 -5.54 6.94 16.59
N GLY A 47 -6.77 7.27 17.00
CA GLY A 47 -7.97 6.54 16.60
C GLY A 47 -8.23 6.61 15.09
N MET A 48 -8.11 7.80 14.49
CA MET A 48 -8.27 7.96 13.04
C MET A 48 -7.15 7.28 12.25
N VAL A 49 -5.90 7.37 12.72
CA VAL A 49 -4.76 6.65 12.11
C VAL A 49 -4.97 5.14 12.15
N THR A 50 -5.42 4.61 13.29
CA THR A 50 -5.74 3.18 13.46
C THR A 50 -6.87 2.75 12.53
N ALA A 51 -7.95 3.54 12.44
CA ALA A 51 -9.06 3.28 11.53
C ALA A 51 -8.62 3.25 10.06
N SER A 52 -7.73 4.17 9.64
CA SER A 52 -7.14 4.16 8.30
C SER A 52 -6.27 2.93 8.06
N GLY A 53 -5.54 2.47 9.08
CA GLY A 53 -4.78 1.22 9.02
C GLY A 53 -5.68 0.01 8.79
N ILE A 54 -6.75 -0.13 9.59
CA ILE A 54 -7.74 -1.21 9.46
C ILE A 54 -8.43 -1.16 8.09
N ARG A 55 -8.80 0.03 7.61
CA ARG A 55 -9.37 0.25 6.27
C ARG A 55 -8.43 -0.24 5.17
N THR A 56 -7.12 -0.05 5.34
CA THR A 56 -6.12 -0.55 4.38
C THR A 56 -6.06 -2.08 4.44
N LEU A 57 -6.04 -2.66 5.64
CA LEU A 57 -6.05 -4.10 5.84
C LEU A 57 -7.34 -4.78 5.33
N SER A 58 -8.46 -4.07 5.25
CA SER A 58 -9.70 -4.63 4.70
C SER A 58 -9.67 -4.77 3.17
N THR A 59 -8.72 -4.13 2.47
CA THR A 59 -8.60 -4.24 1.01
C THR A 59 -7.71 -5.40 0.55
N VAL A 60 -6.99 -6.03 1.47
CA VAL A 60 -6.07 -7.13 1.15
C VAL A 60 -6.83 -8.45 1.08
N ALA A 61 -6.44 -9.32 0.14
CA ALA A 61 -6.95 -10.68 0.11
C ALA A 61 -6.43 -11.47 1.31
N TRP A 62 -7.34 -11.95 2.15
CA TRP A 62 -7.03 -12.70 3.37
C TRP A 62 -6.79 -14.18 3.06
N ASN A 63 -5.71 -14.71 3.61
CA ASN A 63 -5.44 -16.14 3.72
C ASN A 63 -4.95 -16.43 5.15
N GLU A 64 -4.93 -17.70 5.55
CA GLU A 64 -4.53 -18.10 6.91
C GLU A 64 -3.12 -17.61 7.25
N THR A 65 -2.18 -17.64 6.30
CA THR A 65 -0.81 -17.18 6.48
C THR A 65 -0.73 -15.67 6.76
N ARG A 66 -1.45 -14.84 6.02
CA ARG A 66 -1.50 -13.37 6.19
C ARG A 66 -2.18 -13.00 7.48
N ALA A 67 -3.26 -13.71 7.86
CA ALA A 67 -3.91 -13.54 9.15
C ALA A 67 -2.94 -13.84 10.31
N LEU A 68 -2.16 -14.93 10.20
CA LEU A 68 -1.12 -15.28 11.17
C LEU A 68 -0.02 -14.22 11.23
N ILE A 69 0.50 -13.77 10.08
CA ILE A 69 1.55 -12.74 10.01
C ILE A 69 1.11 -11.46 10.73
N VAL A 70 -0.09 -10.98 10.43
CA VAL A 70 -0.66 -9.78 11.07
C VAL A 70 -0.86 -10.02 12.56
N GLY A 71 -1.52 -11.11 12.95
CA GLY A 71 -1.83 -11.40 14.36
C GLY A 71 -0.57 -11.51 15.23
N VAL A 72 0.46 -12.22 14.77
CA VAL A 72 1.74 -12.33 15.49
C VAL A 72 2.45 -10.98 15.57
N SER A 73 2.45 -10.19 14.49
CA SER A 73 3.09 -8.87 14.50
C SER A 73 2.44 -7.89 15.49
N VAL A 74 1.11 -7.90 15.61
CA VAL A 74 0.39 -7.07 16.59
C VAL A 74 0.67 -7.55 18.02
N ALA A 75 0.71 -8.87 18.24
CA ALA A 75 1.08 -9.41 19.55
C ALA A 75 2.48 -8.95 19.96
N VAL A 76 3.47 -9.04 19.06
CA VAL A 76 4.84 -8.56 19.33
C VAL A 76 4.91 -7.04 19.49
N ALA A 77 4.08 -6.28 18.78
CA ALA A 77 4.01 -4.83 18.96
C ALA A 77 3.59 -4.42 20.40
N MET A 78 2.84 -5.26 21.11
CA MET A 78 2.41 -4.98 22.48
C MET A 78 3.39 -5.46 23.56
N LEU A 79 4.38 -6.28 23.21
CA LEU A 79 5.34 -6.85 24.17
C LEU A 79 6.06 -5.82 25.05
N PRO A 80 6.57 -4.69 24.53
CA PRO A 80 7.25 -3.70 25.37
C PRO A 80 6.34 -3.09 26.45
N SER A 81 5.04 -2.99 26.17
CA SER A 81 4.04 -2.49 27.13
C SER A 81 3.68 -3.52 28.20
N VAL A 82 3.74 -4.82 27.87
CA VAL A 82 3.41 -5.91 28.80
C VAL A 82 4.61 -6.25 29.71
N GLN A 83 5.82 -6.26 29.15
CA GLN A 83 7.05 -6.54 29.89
C GLN A 83 8.10 -5.46 29.61
N PRO A 84 8.13 -4.39 30.42
CA PRO A 84 9.19 -3.40 30.37
C PRO A 84 10.56 -4.04 30.66
N GLY A 85 11.59 -3.67 29.90
CA GLY A 85 12.95 -4.18 30.10
C GLY A 85 13.22 -5.58 29.53
N LEU A 86 12.28 -6.15 28.77
CA LEU A 86 12.46 -7.43 28.05
C LEU A 86 13.74 -7.45 27.21
N TYR A 87 14.11 -6.31 26.64
CA TYR A 87 15.24 -6.15 25.73
C TYR A 87 16.53 -5.69 26.41
N GLY A 88 16.60 -5.67 27.75
CA GLY A 88 17.75 -5.17 28.51
C GLY A 88 19.06 -5.97 28.36
N LYS A 89 19.04 -7.10 27.64
CA LYS A 89 20.24 -7.89 27.29
C LYS A 89 20.71 -7.70 25.85
N LEU A 90 19.98 -6.91 25.05
CA LEU A 90 20.36 -6.55 23.69
C LEU A 90 21.26 -5.32 23.70
N PRO A 91 22.10 -5.13 22.66
CA PRO A 91 22.86 -3.90 22.50
C PRO A 91 21.91 -2.70 22.41
N ASP A 92 22.31 -1.57 23.00
CA ASP A 92 21.46 -0.39 23.21
C ASP A 92 20.71 0.07 21.95
N GLU A 93 21.39 0.05 20.79
CA GLU A 93 20.83 0.43 19.49
C GLU A 93 19.60 -0.43 19.11
N LEU A 94 19.66 -1.74 19.35
CA LEU A 94 18.56 -2.66 19.06
C LEU A 94 17.49 -2.61 20.15
N GLY A 95 17.91 -2.41 21.41
CA GLY A 95 17.00 -2.23 22.54
C GLY A 95 16.09 -1.03 22.32
N MET A 96 16.64 0.12 21.90
CA MET A 96 15.87 1.35 21.69
C MET A 96 14.80 1.22 20.59
N ILE A 97 15.11 0.48 19.52
CA ILE A 97 14.15 0.26 18.42
C ILE A 97 13.07 -0.75 18.84
N LEU A 98 13.45 -1.84 19.52
CA LEU A 98 12.52 -2.90 19.91
C LEU A 98 11.64 -2.53 21.10
N ASP A 99 12.09 -1.59 21.95
CA ASP A 99 11.27 -1.03 23.03
C ASP A 99 10.10 -0.19 22.49
N SER A 100 10.20 0.29 21.25
CA SER A 100 9.07 0.90 20.53
C SER A 100 8.17 -0.18 19.91
N GLY A 101 6.98 -0.37 20.48
CA GLY A 101 6.00 -1.35 19.99
C GLY A 101 5.63 -1.21 18.51
N ILE A 102 5.52 0.03 18.01
CA ILE A 102 5.24 0.30 16.59
C ILE A 102 6.38 -0.21 15.70
N SER A 103 7.62 0.08 16.08
CA SER A 103 8.81 -0.30 15.33
C SER A 103 9.03 -1.82 15.38
N ALA A 104 8.92 -2.42 16.57
CA ALA A 104 9.01 -3.86 16.76
C ALA A 104 7.98 -4.62 15.92
N GLY A 105 6.71 -4.20 15.94
CA GLY A 105 5.66 -4.77 15.10
C GLY A 105 5.93 -4.65 13.60
N ALA A 106 6.42 -3.48 13.15
CA ALA A 106 6.78 -3.25 11.75
C ALA A 106 7.93 -4.16 11.28
N VAL A 107 8.97 -4.33 12.11
CA VAL A 107 10.08 -5.25 11.80
C VAL A 107 9.55 -6.69 11.72
N VAL A 108 8.75 -7.12 12.69
CA VAL A 108 8.21 -8.48 12.74
C VAL A 108 7.33 -8.77 11.53
N VAL A 109 6.41 -7.87 11.16
CA VAL A 109 5.51 -8.10 10.02
C VAL A 109 6.29 -8.20 8.71
N ILE A 110 7.33 -7.37 8.52
CA ILE A 110 8.20 -7.41 7.34
C ILE A 110 8.95 -8.74 7.30
N VAL A 111 9.58 -9.14 8.40
CA VAL A 111 10.35 -10.39 8.49
C VAL A 111 9.45 -11.59 8.25
N LEU A 112 8.30 -11.68 8.91
CA LEU A 112 7.36 -12.79 8.74
C LEU A 112 6.77 -12.84 7.32
N ASN A 113 6.46 -11.69 6.72
CA ASN A 113 6.02 -11.64 5.33
C ASN A 113 7.12 -12.14 4.37
N LEU A 114 8.38 -11.77 4.57
CA LEU A 114 9.49 -12.24 3.74
C LEU A 114 9.82 -13.74 3.92
N LEU A 115 9.55 -14.29 5.11
CA LEU A 115 9.79 -15.71 5.40
C LEU A 115 8.65 -16.59 4.92
N LEU A 116 7.40 -16.21 5.21
CA LEU A 116 6.23 -17.08 5.01
C LEU A 116 5.50 -16.82 3.69
N ASN A 117 5.55 -15.61 3.16
CA ASN A 117 4.81 -15.22 1.94
C ASN A 117 5.71 -15.19 0.69
N ARG A 118 6.78 -15.99 0.70
CA ARG A 118 7.84 -15.99 -0.32
C ARG A 118 7.44 -16.69 -1.63
N GLN A 119 6.40 -17.53 -1.61
CA GLN A 119 5.99 -18.38 -2.74
C GLN A 119 4.94 -17.72 -3.66
N ASP A 120 4.20 -16.73 -3.15
CA ASP A 120 3.13 -16.03 -3.89
C ASP A 120 3.54 -14.63 -4.39
N GLY A 121 4.85 -14.36 -4.46
CA GLY A 121 5.35 -13.07 -4.96
C GLY A 121 5.00 -11.88 -4.06
N GLY A 122 5.12 -12.03 -2.73
CA GLY A 122 5.25 -10.91 -1.78
C GLY A 122 4.33 -9.70 -2.02
N HIS A 123 3.06 -9.91 -2.39
CA HIS A 123 2.13 -8.82 -2.64
C HIS A 123 1.25 -8.58 -1.40
N LEU A 124 1.75 -7.73 -0.50
CA LEU A 124 0.92 -6.72 0.19
C LEU A 124 0.67 -5.51 -0.73
N ALA A 125 0.79 -5.69 -2.05
CA ALA A 125 0.16 -4.73 -2.94
C ALA A 125 -1.36 -4.89 -2.79
N PRO A 126 -2.13 -3.80 -2.90
CA PRO A 126 -3.55 -3.92 -3.19
C PRO A 126 -3.75 -4.91 -4.34
N ALA A 127 -4.85 -5.67 -4.36
CA ALA A 127 -5.24 -6.43 -5.55
C ALA A 127 -4.97 -5.56 -6.78
N PRO A 128 -4.29 -6.06 -7.84
CA PRO A 128 -3.64 -5.22 -8.84
C PRO A 128 -4.57 -4.11 -9.29
N ALA A 129 -4.34 -2.89 -8.81
CA ALA A 129 -4.48 -1.75 -9.69
C ALA A 129 -3.53 -2.10 -10.83
N GLY A 130 -4.09 -2.44 -12.00
CA GLY A 130 -3.37 -2.98 -13.13
C GLY A 130 -2.02 -2.28 -13.31
N LYS A 131 -0.99 -3.08 -13.58
CA LYS A 131 0.39 -2.64 -13.79
C LYS A 131 0.44 -1.42 -14.73
N GLU A 132 0.64 -0.21 -14.19
CA GLU A 132 1.56 0.86 -14.64
C GLU A 132 1.25 2.24 -13.97
N PRO A 133 2.24 2.91 -13.32
CA PRO A 133 2.12 4.26 -12.75
C PRO A 133 2.17 5.40 -13.81
N PRO A 134 1.85 6.64 -13.40
CA PRO A 134 1.20 7.64 -14.24
C PRO A 134 2.20 8.44 -15.09
N GLU A 135 2.05 8.43 -16.41
CA GLU A 135 2.61 9.48 -17.25
C GLU A 135 1.57 10.59 -17.45
N LYS A 136 1.77 11.66 -16.68
CA LYS A 136 1.10 12.98 -16.67
C LYS A 136 -0.25 13.05 -15.96
N LEU A 137 -0.14 13.16 -14.64
CA LEU A 137 -1.15 13.73 -13.74
C LEU A 137 -1.28 15.25 -13.99
N GLY A 138 -2.33 15.65 -14.71
CA GLY A 138 -2.89 17.01 -14.65
C GLY A 138 -3.81 17.17 -13.42
N PRO A 139 -4.00 18.38 -12.88
CA PRO A 139 -4.38 18.55 -11.48
C PRO A 139 -5.87 18.85 -11.35
N THR A 140 -6.70 17.91 -10.90
CA THR A 140 -7.92 18.26 -10.13
C THR A 140 -8.53 17.03 -9.48
N GLY A 141 -8.91 17.19 -8.21
CA GLY A 141 -9.67 16.20 -7.46
C GLY A 141 -11.14 16.58 -7.52
N ASP A 142 -11.87 15.97 -8.41
CA ASP A 142 -13.31 16.08 -8.57
C ASP A 142 -13.99 14.71 -8.60
N SER A 143 -15.29 14.76 -8.29
CA SER A 143 -16.23 13.64 -8.20
C SER A 143 -16.33 12.76 -9.46
N GLU A 144 -15.62 13.11 -10.53
CA GLU A 144 -15.33 12.22 -11.66
C GLU A 144 -14.66 10.92 -11.21
N SER A 145 -14.06 10.85 -10.01
CA SER A 145 -13.36 9.65 -9.54
C SER A 145 -14.22 8.38 -9.42
N TYR A 146 -15.55 8.46 -9.32
CA TYR A 146 -16.41 7.26 -9.39
C TYR A 146 -16.87 6.95 -10.82
N GLU A 147 -17.19 7.97 -11.61
CA GLU A 147 -17.61 7.82 -13.01
C GLU A 147 -16.44 7.42 -13.93
N VAL A 148 -15.23 7.91 -13.65
CA VAL A 148 -13.98 7.51 -14.30
C VAL A 148 -13.57 6.11 -13.85
N VAL A 149 -13.79 5.69 -12.60
CA VAL A 149 -13.53 4.29 -12.20
C VAL A 149 -14.51 3.33 -12.89
N LEU A 150 -15.79 3.71 -13.05
CA LEU A 150 -16.78 2.92 -13.78
C LEU A 150 -16.56 2.94 -15.31
N ASN A 151 -16.28 4.10 -15.91
CA ASN A 151 -15.95 4.25 -17.34
C ASN A 151 -14.64 3.54 -17.68
N ASN A 152 -13.64 3.60 -16.79
CA ASN A 152 -12.39 2.85 -16.95
C ASN A 152 -12.62 1.34 -16.88
N SER A 153 -13.64 0.86 -16.17
CA SER A 153 -14.03 -0.56 -16.18
C SER A 153 -14.68 -1.00 -17.48
N GLU A 154 -15.55 -0.16 -18.08
CA GLU A 154 -16.15 -0.43 -19.40
C GLU A 154 -15.10 -0.35 -20.52
N ARG A 155 -14.18 0.62 -20.43
CA ARG A 155 -13.05 0.76 -21.36
C ARG A 155 -12.01 -0.33 -21.17
N ALA A 156 -11.81 -0.83 -19.95
CA ALA A 156 -10.97 -1.99 -19.67
C ALA A 156 -11.60 -3.27 -20.22
N ALA A 157 -12.93 -3.44 -20.13
CA ALA A 157 -13.64 -4.55 -20.75
C ALA A 157 -13.50 -4.50 -22.28
N ALA A 158 -13.74 -3.34 -22.90
CA ALA A 158 -13.59 -3.15 -24.34
C ALA A 158 -12.14 -3.34 -24.82
N TRP A 159 -11.14 -2.95 -24.01
CA TRP A 159 -9.73 -3.21 -24.30
C TRP A 159 -9.38 -4.70 -24.16
N ALA A 160 -9.89 -5.37 -23.14
CA ALA A 160 -9.68 -6.81 -22.91
C ALA A 160 -10.31 -7.65 -24.03
N GLU A 161 -11.51 -7.27 -24.51
CA GLU A 161 -12.17 -7.94 -25.63
C GLU A 161 -11.40 -7.77 -26.95
N ARG A 162 -10.90 -6.56 -27.24
CA ARG A 162 -10.05 -6.32 -28.42
C ARG A 162 -8.75 -7.12 -28.36
N LYS A 163 -8.08 -7.11 -27.21
CA LYS A 163 -6.86 -7.91 -26.96
C LYS A 163 -7.12 -9.41 -27.07
N ALA A 164 -8.26 -9.89 -26.57
CA ALA A 164 -8.64 -11.29 -26.68
C ALA A 164 -8.97 -11.68 -28.13
N ALA A 165 -9.59 -10.78 -28.92
CA ALA A 165 -9.83 -10.99 -30.34
C ALA A 165 -8.52 -11.02 -31.14
N GLU A 166 -7.60 -10.09 -30.89
CA GLU A 166 -6.25 -10.08 -31.49
C GLU A 166 -5.48 -11.35 -31.15
N ALA A 167 -5.51 -11.80 -29.89
CA ALA A 167 -4.87 -13.03 -29.47
C ALA A 167 -5.45 -14.27 -30.15
N ARG A 168 -6.78 -14.33 -30.35
CA ARG A 168 -7.42 -15.43 -31.08
C ARG A 168 -7.01 -15.47 -32.55
N ILE A 169 -6.87 -14.31 -33.20
CA ILE A 169 -6.40 -14.22 -34.58
C ILE A 169 -4.94 -14.69 -34.68
N ALA A 170 -4.07 -14.22 -33.78
CA ALA A 170 -2.67 -14.65 -33.73
C ALA A 170 -2.51 -16.16 -33.48
N VAL A 171 -3.36 -16.75 -32.62
CA VAL A 171 -3.35 -18.19 -32.36
C VAL A 171 -3.86 -18.99 -33.57
N ALA A 172 -4.85 -18.49 -34.30
CA ALA A 172 -5.34 -19.13 -35.52
C ALA A 172 -4.27 -19.11 -36.63
N GLU A 173 -3.60 -17.97 -36.82
CA GLU A 173 -2.52 -17.82 -37.79
C GLU A 173 -1.32 -18.73 -37.45
N ALA A 174 -0.95 -18.82 -36.17
CA ALA A 174 0.09 -19.74 -35.70
C ALA A 174 -0.25 -21.21 -35.95
N ARG A 175 -1.53 -21.59 -35.80
CA ARG A 175 -1.98 -22.96 -36.09
C ARG A 175 -1.90 -23.28 -37.57
N ASP A 176 -2.32 -22.36 -38.45
CA ASP A 176 -2.24 -22.55 -39.90
C ASP A 176 -0.79 -22.61 -40.40
N ALA A 177 0.10 -21.80 -39.80
CA ALA A 177 1.53 -21.87 -40.07
C ALA A 177 2.14 -23.23 -39.65
N GLN A 178 1.70 -23.79 -38.52
CA GLN A 178 2.15 -25.12 -38.08
C GLN A 178 1.65 -26.25 -39.01
N VAL A 179 0.41 -26.16 -39.49
CA VAL A 179 -0.13 -27.15 -40.44
C VAL A 179 0.66 -27.12 -41.76
N ARG A 180 0.91 -25.93 -42.32
CA ARG A 180 1.74 -25.79 -43.53
C ARG A 180 3.17 -26.28 -43.34
N ALA A 181 3.78 -26.01 -42.18
CA ALA A 181 5.11 -26.49 -41.86
C ALA A 181 5.15 -28.03 -41.72
N ALA A 182 4.06 -28.66 -41.25
CA ALA A 182 3.94 -30.11 -41.16
C ALA A 182 3.79 -30.76 -42.55
N GLU A 183 3.02 -30.15 -43.46
CA GLU A 183 2.87 -30.61 -44.85
C GLU A 183 4.21 -30.58 -45.60
N ILE A 184 5.01 -29.52 -45.40
CA ILE A 184 6.34 -29.39 -46.03
C ILE A 184 7.29 -30.49 -45.52
N ARG A 185 7.31 -30.78 -44.21
CA ARG A 185 8.12 -31.90 -43.67
C ARG A 185 7.65 -33.27 -44.14
N ALA A 186 6.34 -33.47 -44.31
CA ALA A 186 5.79 -34.72 -44.84
C ALA A 186 6.19 -34.93 -46.31
N ALA A 187 6.30 -33.85 -47.10
CA ALA A 187 6.76 -33.90 -48.48
C ALA A 187 8.28 -34.13 -48.62
N GLU A 188 9.08 -33.69 -47.64
CA GLU A 188 10.53 -33.96 -47.61
C GLU A 188 10.87 -35.39 -47.17
N GLY A 189 10.05 -36.01 -46.32
CA GLY A 189 10.26 -37.39 -45.84
C GLY A 189 9.93 -38.50 -46.85
N SER A 190 9.40 -38.16 -48.04
CA SER A 190 9.02 -39.13 -49.08
C SER A 190 9.96 -39.15 -50.29
N ARG A 191 11.16 -38.56 -50.18
CA ARG A 191 12.25 -38.63 -51.17
C ARG A 191 13.44 -39.37 -50.58
#